data_AF-B2UPG4-F1
#
_entry.id   AF-B2UPG4-F1
#
_cell.length_a   1.000
_cell.length_b   1.000
_cell.length_c   1.000
_cell.angle_alpha   90.00
_cell.angle_beta   90.00
_cell.angle_gamma   90.00
#
_symmetry.space_group_name_H-M   'P 1'
#
loop_
_entity.id
_entity.type
_entity.pdbx_description
1 polymer ?
#
loop_
_entity_poly.entity_id
_entity_poly.type
_entity_poly.pdbx_seq_one_letter_code
_entity_poly.pdbx_strand_id
1 'polypeptide(L)'
;MKKKTPDPELETLLDQIDGGELTGRQSNYVRQELSAYWEKRLHKAHSALMKHYSHVPAIAEKLKAAQKGWESYQDSLAEAYAACLMQEDEKEQKSQWFQFNMLRLECDNTEWHCRILEELLDTIKQNGL
;
A
#
# COMPACT_ATOMS: atom_id res chain seq x y z
N MET A 1 -14.25 1.77 -21.12
CA MET A 1 -13.11 1.93 -20.17
C MET A 1 -12.58 3.35 -20.32
N LYS A 2 -12.74 4.23 -19.32
CA LYS A 2 -12.02 5.51 -19.33
C LYS A 2 -10.53 5.18 -19.20
N LYS A 3 -9.67 5.71 -20.08
CA LYS A 3 -8.22 5.69 -19.85
C LYS A 3 -8.00 6.31 -18.46
N LYS A 4 -7.49 5.53 -17.50
CA LYS A 4 -6.95 6.11 -16.27
C LYS A 4 -5.87 7.10 -16.74
N THR A 5 -6.00 8.35 -16.32
CA THR A 5 -4.97 9.36 -16.56
C THR A 5 -3.63 8.79 -16.07
N PRO A 6 -2.55 8.88 -16.84
CA PRO A 6 -1.24 8.45 -16.38
C PRO A 6 -0.92 9.14 -15.06
N ASP A 7 -0.30 8.40 -14.15
CA ASP A 7 0.07 8.86 -12.82
C ASP A 7 1.57 9.15 -12.83
N PRO A 8 1.99 10.39 -13.14
CA PRO A 8 3.40 10.70 -13.41
C PRO A 8 4.29 10.53 -12.17
N GLU A 9 3.72 10.68 -10.97
CA GLU A 9 4.45 10.45 -9.71
C GLU A 9 4.76 8.96 -9.55
N LEU A 10 3.77 8.09 -9.78
CA LEU A 10 3.98 6.63 -9.76
C LEU A 10 4.93 6.17 -10.88
N GLU A 11 4.75 6.63 -12.11
CA GLU A 11 5.61 6.28 -13.24
C GLU A 11 7.07 6.65 -12.94
N THR A 12 7.32 7.84 -12.39
CA THR A 12 8.67 8.28 -12.00
C THR A 12 9.30 7.37 -10.94
N LEU A 13 8.53 6.95 -9.92
CA LEU A 13 9.03 6.07 -8.85
C LEU A 13 9.33 4.66 -9.37
N LEU A 14 8.48 4.13 -10.25
CA LEU A 14 8.68 2.82 -10.86
C LEU A 14 9.88 2.82 -11.81
N ASP A 15 10.02 3.85 -12.66
CA ASP A 15 11.15 3.98 -13.57
C ASP A 15 12.50 4.05 -12.83
N GLN A 16 12.53 4.71 -11.66
CA GLN A 16 13.74 4.75 -10.82
C GLN A 16 14.11 3.37 -10.24
N ILE A 17 13.11 2.54 -9.91
CA ILE A 17 13.34 1.18 -9.41
C ILE A 17 13.79 0.25 -10.55
N ASP A 18 13.16 0.35 -11.71
CA ASP A 18 13.38 -0.53 -12.86
C ASP A 18 14.62 -0.16 -13.67
N GLY A 19 15.09 1.09 -13.58
CA GLY A 19 16.27 1.60 -14.29
C GLY A 19 17.60 0.93 -13.91
N GLY A 20 17.66 0.16 -12.82
CA GLY A 20 18.79 -0.70 -12.48
C GLY A 20 20.10 -0.01 -12.05
N GLU A 21 20.12 1.33 -11.98
CA GLU A 21 21.32 2.12 -11.66
C GLU A 21 21.48 2.41 -10.15
N LEU A 22 20.50 2.04 -9.32
CA LEU A 22 20.50 2.34 -7.89
C LEU A 22 21.33 1.34 -7.08
N THR A 23 22.16 1.85 -6.15
CA THR A 23 22.74 1.02 -5.09
C THR A 23 21.64 0.47 -4.18
N GLY A 24 21.93 -0.60 -3.40
CA GLY A 24 20.94 -1.18 -2.48
C GLY A 24 20.29 -0.17 -1.52
N ARG A 25 21.07 0.79 -1.01
CA ARG A 25 20.55 1.88 -0.16
C ARG A 25 19.64 2.83 -0.93
N GLN A 26 20.01 3.22 -2.15
CA GLN A 26 19.19 4.10 -2.97
C GLN A 26 17.90 3.42 -3.41
N SER A 27 17.95 2.13 -3.76
CA SER A 27 16.74 1.35 -4.08
C SER A 27 15.81 1.26 -2.87
N ASN A 28 16.35 1.03 -1.66
CA ASN A 28 15.54 1.05 -0.44
C ASN A 28 14.92 2.41 -0.16
N TYR A 29 15.62 3.51 -0.45
CA TYR A 29 15.05 4.86 -0.34
C TYR A 29 13.87 5.07 -1.30
N VAL A 30 14.03 4.76 -2.58
CA VAL A 30 12.94 4.91 -3.57
C VAL A 30 11.75 4.00 -3.25
N ARG A 31 11.99 2.80 -2.71
CA ARG A 31 10.92 1.90 -2.23
C ARG A 31 10.17 2.48 -1.03
N GLN A 32 10.86 3.19 -0.14
CA GLN A 32 10.22 3.89 0.96
C GLN A 32 9.33 5.04 0.44
N GLU A 33 9.80 5.78 -0.57
CA GLU A 33 8.97 6.79 -1.24
C GLU A 33 7.75 6.18 -1.94
N LEU A 34 7.92 5.03 -2.60
CA LEU A 34 6.83 4.30 -3.22
C LEU A 34 5.80 3.78 -2.18
N SER A 35 6.26 3.29 -1.03
CA SER A 35 5.38 2.89 0.07
C SER A 35 4.56 4.10 0.57
N ALA A 36 5.22 5.22 0.85
CA ALA A 36 4.56 6.45 1.29
C ALA A 36 3.57 7.01 0.25
N TYR A 37 3.89 6.87 -1.03
CA TYR A 37 2.99 7.20 -2.13
C TYR A 37 1.69 6.37 -2.05
N TRP A 38 1.81 5.05 -1.91
CA TRP A 38 0.66 4.16 -1.82
C TRP A 38 -0.16 4.37 -0.54
N GLU A 39 0.48 4.60 0.60
CA GLU A 39 -0.20 4.94 1.86
C GLU A 39 -1.06 6.19 1.73
N LYS A 40 -0.48 7.27 1.15
CA LYS A 40 -1.21 8.51 0.89
C LYS A 40 -2.38 8.30 -0.04
N ARG A 41 -2.23 7.46 -1.06
CA ARG A 41 -3.27 7.15 -2.04
C ARG A 41 -4.37 6.29 -1.42
N LEU A 42 -4.01 5.30 -0.62
CA LEU A 42 -4.93 4.48 0.17
C LEU A 42 -5.77 5.35 1.10
N HIS A 43 -5.13 6.26 1.85
CA HIS A 43 -5.83 7.17 2.75
C HIS A 43 -6.86 8.04 2.01
N LYS A 44 -6.52 8.53 0.80
CA LYS A 44 -7.46 9.26 -0.06
C LYS A 44 -8.64 8.39 -0.49
N ALA A 45 -8.40 7.15 -0.91
CA ALA A 45 -9.45 6.23 -1.34
C ALA A 45 -10.39 5.89 -0.17
N HIS A 46 -9.85 5.51 0.99
CA HIS A 46 -10.65 5.24 2.18
C HIS A 46 -11.44 6.47 2.62
N SER A 47 -10.82 7.65 2.66
CA SER A 47 -11.50 8.90 3.02
C SER A 47 -12.63 9.26 2.06
N ALA A 48 -12.46 8.99 0.75
CA ALA A 48 -13.51 9.20 -0.23
C ALA A 48 -14.70 8.25 -0.03
N LEU A 49 -14.46 6.97 0.30
CA LEU A 49 -15.51 6.00 0.65
C LEU A 49 -16.27 6.45 1.90
N MET A 50 -15.53 6.83 2.94
CA MET A 50 -16.10 7.33 4.20
C MET A 50 -16.96 8.57 3.99
N LYS A 51 -16.51 9.52 3.16
CA LYS A 51 -17.27 10.71 2.81
C LYS A 51 -18.54 10.36 2.04
N HIS A 52 -18.44 9.46 1.07
CA HIS A 52 -19.56 9.01 0.25
C HIS A 52 -20.67 8.39 1.13
N TYR A 53 -20.31 7.47 2.03
CA TYR A 53 -21.25 6.82 2.94
C TYR A 53 -21.50 7.55 4.27
N SER A 54 -21.10 8.83 4.40
CA SER A 54 -21.31 9.61 5.63
C SER A 54 -22.78 9.73 6.04
N HIS A 55 -23.70 9.58 5.08
CA HIS A 55 -25.14 9.60 5.26
C HIS A 55 -25.74 8.22 5.63
N VAL A 56 -24.96 7.13 5.58
CA VAL A 56 -25.38 5.77 5.95
C VAL A 56 -24.42 5.20 7.01
N PRO A 57 -24.63 5.52 8.31
CA PRO A 57 -23.69 5.17 9.38
C PRO A 57 -23.36 3.68 9.45
N ALA A 58 -24.33 2.79 9.18
CA ALA A 58 -24.11 1.35 9.21
C ALA A 58 -23.08 0.87 8.17
N ILE A 59 -23.02 1.50 7.00
CA ILE A 59 -22.00 1.20 5.97
C ILE A 59 -20.66 1.82 6.37
N ALA A 60 -20.68 3.07 6.84
CA ALA A 60 -19.48 3.76 7.29
C ALA A 60 -18.74 3.01 8.41
N GLU A 61 -19.48 2.43 9.37
CA GLU A 61 -18.89 1.60 10.43
C GLU A 61 -18.29 0.28 9.90
N LYS A 62 -18.92 -0.34 8.90
CA LYS A 62 -18.34 -1.53 8.24
C LYS A 62 -17.04 -1.20 7.51
N LEU A 63 -16.97 -0.06 6.83
CA LEU A 63 -15.76 0.40 6.15
C LEU A 63 -14.62 0.68 7.13
N LYS A 64 -14.90 1.40 8.23
CA LYS A 64 -13.92 1.61 9.30
C LYS A 64 -13.41 0.30 9.88
N ALA A 65 -14.32 -0.64 10.18
CA ALA A 65 -13.95 -1.93 10.73
C ALA A 65 -13.09 -2.76 9.75
N ALA A 66 -13.43 -2.73 8.46
CA ALA A 66 -12.65 -3.40 7.42
C ALA A 66 -11.23 -2.81 7.29
N GLN A 67 -11.12 -1.47 7.28
CA GLN A 67 -9.83 -0.78 7.23
C GLN A 67 -8.95 -1.12 8.44
N LYS A 68 -9.52 -1.07 9.66
CA LYS A 68 -8.82 -1.45 10.89
C LYS A 68 -8.41 -2.93 10.88
N GLY A 69 -9.27 -3.81 10.39
CA GLY A 69 -8.96 -5.23 10.26
C GLY A 69 -7.80 -5.49 9.31
N TRP A 70 -7.73 -4.73 8.22
CA TRP A 70 -6.61 -4.80 7.28
C TRP A 70 -5.30 -4.28 7.90
N GLU A 71 -5.32 -3.16 8.64
CA GLU A 71 -4.15 -2.63 9.37
C GLU A 71 -3.60 -3.68 10.36
N SER A 72 -4.47 -4.30 11.16
CA SER A 72 -4.05 -5.37 12.09
C SER A 72 -3.52 -6.63 11.38
N TYR A 73 -4.06 -6.94 10.20
CA TYR A 73 -3.54 -8.03 9.36
C TYR A 73 -2.14 -7.70 8.82
N GLN A 74 -1.90 -6.45 8.38
CA GLN A 74 -0.57 -6.02 7.94
C GLN A 74 0.47 -6.14 9.05
N ASP A 75 0.15 -5.68 10.26
CA ASP A 75 1.05 -5.79 11.42
C ASP A 75 1.43 -7.25 11.68
N SER A 76 0.43 -8.13 11.75
CA SER A 76 0.63 -9.57 12.00
C SER A 76 1.42 -10.25 10.88
N LEU A 77 1.16 -9.85 9.62
CA LEU A 77 1.88 -10.37 8.46
C LEU A 77 3.33 -9.90 8.46
N ALA A 78 3.60 -8.63 8.79
CA ALA A 78 4.95 -8.08 8.87
C ALA A 78 5.78 -8.80 9.93
N GLU A 79 5.20 -9.08 11.11
CA GLU A 79 5.85 -9.87 12.17
C GLU A 79 6.20 -11.29 11.69
N ALA A 80 5.23 -12.00 11.11
CA ALA A 80 5.45 -13.36 10.61
C ALA A 80 6.50 -13.39 9.48
N TYR A 81 6.42 -12.44 8.55
CA TYR A 81 7.34 -12.33 7.43
C TYR A 81 8.76 -12.01 7.91
N ALA A 82 8.91 -11.06 8.85
CA ALA A 82 10.19 -10.74 9.46
C ALA A 82 10.80 -11.95 10.16
N ALA A 83 10.02 -12.71 10.93
CA ALA A 83 10.49 -13.94 11.57
C ALA A 83 11.01 -14.97 10.54
N CYS A 84 10.31 -15.13 9.41
CA CYS A 84 10.76 -16.00 8.31
C CYS A 84 12.08 -15.53 7.68
N LEU A 85 12.27 -14.22 7.51
CA LEU A 85 13.50 -13.69 6.93
C LEU A 85 14.69 -13.76 7.89
N MET A 86 14.46 -13.54 9.18
CA MET A 86 15.53 -13.54 10.19
C MET A 86 15.97 -14.96 10.56
N GLN A 87 15.08 -15.97 10.49
CA GLN A 87 15.38 -17.34 10.95
C GLN A 87 16.03 -17.39 12.35
N GLU A 88 15.57 -16.52 13.26
CA GLU A 88 16.15 -16.31 14.61
C GLU A 88 17.55 -15.67 14.65
N ASP A 89 18.13 -15.23 13.53
CA ASP A 89 19.33 -14.38 13.50
C ASP A 89 18.96 -12.89 13.46
N GLU A 90 18.98 -12.26 14.63
CA GLU A 90 18.72 -10.81 14.79
C GLU A 90 19.70 -9.92 14.02
N LYS A 91 20.86 -10.44 13.58
CA LYS A 91 21.82 -9.65 12.78
C LYS A 91 21.28 -9.35 11.38
N GLU A 92 20.38 -10.19 10.86
CA GLU A 92 19.77 -9.99 9.55
C GLU A 92 18.88 -8.74 9.51
N GLN A 93 18.34 -8.29 10.64
CA GLN A 93 17.47 -7.10 10.70
C GLN A 93 18.14 -5.82 10.14
N LYS A 94 19.48 -5.76 10.14
CA LYS A 94 20.24 -4.62 9.64
C LYS A 94 20.71 -4.77 8.19
N SER A 95 20.47 -5.93 7.57
CA SER A 95 20.92 -6.19 6.20
C SER A 95 20.08 -5.40 5.20
N GLN A 96 20.70 -4.93 4.12
CA GLN A 96 19.98 -4.26 3.04
C GLN A 96 18.97 -5.20 2.36
N TRP A 97 19.25 -6.51 2.38
CA TRP A 97 18.36 -7.56 1.87
C TRP A 97 17.10 -7.69 2.73
N PHE A 98 17.22 -7.68 4.07
CA PHE A 98 16.07 -7.71 4.95
C PHE A 98 15.19 -6.47 4.75
N GLN A 99 15.81 -5.27 4.77
CA GLN A 99 15.11 -4.00 4.55
C GLN A 99 14.38 -3.97 3.20
N PHE A 100 15.03 -4.43 2.13
CA PHE A 100 14.42 -4.55 0.81
C PHE A 100 13.16 -5.42 0.84
N ASN A 101 13.23 -6.59 1.49
CA ASN A 101 12.11 -7.52 1.51
C ASN A 101 10.94 -7.02 2.36
N MET A 102 11.22 -6.33 3.47
CA MET A 102 10.19 -5.69 4.30
C MET A 102 9.49 -4.56 3.55
N LEU A 103 10.26 -3.65 2.95
CA LEU A 103 9.69 -2.54 2.16
C LEU A 103 8.88 -3.03 0.96
N ARG A 104 9.32 -4.13 0.32
CA ARG A 104 8.56 -4.76 -0.77
C ARG A 104 7.22 -5.30 -0.27
N LEU A 105 7.21 -6.02 0.85
CA LEU A 105 5.98 -6.54 1.46
C LEU A 105 4.99 -5.41 1.80
N GLU A 106 5.46 -4.36 2.47
CA GLU A 106 4.65 -3.21 2.86
C GLU A 106 4.05 -2.52 1.63
N CYS A 107 4.89 -2.25 0.62
CA CYS A 107 4.48 -1.61 -0.61
C CYS A 107 3.44 -2.43 -1.38
N ASP A 108 3.69 -3.72 -1.61
CA ASP A 108 2.80 -4.61 -2.39
C ASP A 108 1.43 -4.74 -1.72
N ASN A 109 1.39 -4.91 -0.40
CA ASN A 109 0.13 -5.02 0.34
C ASN A 109 -0.67 -3.70 0.33
N THR A 110 0.03 -2.58 0.49
CA THR A 110 -0.60 -1.24 0.49
C THR A 110 -1.13 -0.88 -0.89
N GLU A 111 -0.37 -1.17 -1.95
CA GLU A 111 -0.82 -1.01 -3.33
C GLU A 111 -2.08 -1.84 -3.60
N TRP A 112 -2.05 -3.13 -3.26
CA TRP A 112 -3.16 -4.03 -3.56
C TRP A 112 -4.45 -3.59 -2.88
N HIS A 113 -4.39 -3.26 -1.59
CA HIS A 113 -5.54 -2.75 -0.85
C HIS A 113 -6.01 -1.40 -1.38
N CYS A 114 -5.09 -0.49 -1.70
CA CYS A 114 -5.42 0.80 -2.32
C CYS A 114 -6.22 0.60 -3.61
N ARG A 115 -5.77 -0.30 -4.50
CA ARG A 115 -6.44 -0.58 -5.77
C ARG A 115 -7.84 -1.16 -5.58
N ILE A 116 -8.05 -2.03 -4.59
CA ILE A 116 -9.38 -2.56 -4.23
C ILE A 116 -10.32 -1.42 -3.82
N LEU A 117 -9.87 -0.51 -2.95
CA LEU A 117 -10.71 0.62 -2.54
C LEU A 117 -11.02 1.59 -3.69
N GLU A 118 -10.05 1.84 -4.57
CA GLU A 118 -10.28 2.63 -5.78
C GLU A 118 -11.28 1.97 -6.74
N GLU A 119 -11.17 0.66 -6.95
CA GLU A 119 -12.11 -0.09 -7.78
C GLU A 119 -13.53 -0.08 -7.19
N LEU A 120 -13.66 -0.21 -5.87
CA LEU A 120 -14.93 -0.07 -5.18
C LEU A 120 -15.52 1.34 -5.40
N LEU A 121 -14.72 2.39 -5.23
CA LEU A 121 -15.14 3.77 -5.49
C LEU A 121 -15.60 3.98 -6.93
N ASP A 122 -14.86 3.44 -7.89
CA ASP A 122 -15.21 3.55 -9.30
C ASP A 122 -16.51 2.80 -9.59
N THR A 123 -16.70 1.63 -9.01
CA THR A 123 -17.94 0.83 -9.11
C THR A 123 -19.14 1.60 -8.56
N ILE A 124 -19.01 2.20 -7.37
CA ILE A 124 -20.07 3.01 -6.76
C ILE A 124 -20.44 4.18 -7.68
N LYS A 125 -19.45 4.96 -8.12
CA LYS A 125 -19.66 6.13 -8.99
C LYS A 125 -20.30 5.76 -10.33
N GLN A 126 -19.90 4.65 -10.93
CA GLN A 126 -20.44 4.20 -12.22
C GLN A 126 -21.88 3.74 -12.13
N ASN A 127 -22.32 3.25 -10.96
CA ASN A 127 -23.67 2.72 -10.75
C ASN A 127 -24.61 3.71 -10.04
N GLY A 128 -24.13 4.90 -9.67
CA GLY A 128 -24.94 5.89 -8.96
C GLY A 128 -25.38 5.43 -7.56
N LEU A 129 -24.58 4.54 -6.97
CA LEU A 129 -24.74 4.08 -5.58
C LEU A 129 -24.18 5.13 -4.61
#